data_AF-C4QY18-F1
#
_entry.id   AF-C4QY18-F1
#
_cell.length_a   1.000
_cell.length_b   1.000
_cell.length_c   1.000
_cell.angle_alpha   90.00
_cell.angle_beta   90.00
_cell.angle_gamma   90.00
#
_symmetry.space_group_name_H-M   'P 1'
#
loop_
_entity.id
_entity.type
_entity.pdbx_description
1 polymer ?
#
loop_
_entity_poly.entity_id
_entity_poly.type
_entity_poly.pdbx_seq_one_letter_code
_entity_poly.pdbx_strand_id
1 'polypeptide(L)'
;MHRQFPLVDLTPYSLTFCPPPGHQFSPSNTMPLTEEQKARFQDFLQDSLEFYVSKALKLQPTIRYYVLALDCNIQENCEICTALNDPKSFQDTAEKYYADRDPEYLRTEIKYNSGDFNNSSARIEALDLFPNQILEDSQCQSILNELLKQMVIFMENPKSSYHSIPKTDNFKVIVYDHDQDPSVAFQAQHKLYPKPEFYLG
;
A
#
# COMPACT_ATOMS: atom_id res chain seq x y z
N MET A 1 -30.99 22.13 -0.69
CA MET A 1 -31.43 20.97 0.12
C MET A 1 -30.19 20.32 0.70
N HIS A 2 -29.92 20.50 1.99
CA HIS A 2 -28.85 19.78 2.68
C HIS A 2 -29.33 18.35 2.99
N ARG A 3 -28.63 17.34 2.47
CA ARG A 3 -28.80 15.96 2.94
C ARG A 3 -27.69 15.69 3.96
N GLN A 4 -28.07 15.57 5.23
CA GLN A 4 -27.25 14.96 6.26
C GLN A 4 -27.08 13.48 5.94
N PHE A 5 -25.84 13.00 5.88
CA PHE A 5 -25.53 11.59 5.84
C PHE A 5 -25.53 11.03 7.29
N PRO A 6 -26.12 9.86 7.55
CA PRO A 6 -26.10 9.28 8.89
C PRO A 6 -24.71 8.72 9.24
N LEU A 7 -24.29 8.95 10.48
CA LEU A 7 -23.16 8.28 11.13
C LEU A 7 -23.45 6.77 11.19
N VAL A 8 -22.57 5.97 10.59
CA VAL A 8 -22.72 4.50 10.56
C VAL A 8 -22.12 3.91 11.84
N ASP A 9 -22.93 3.11 12.52
CA ASP A 9 -22.68 2.42 13.78
C ASP A 9 -21.60 1.32 13.62
N LEU A 10 -20.71 1.20 14.62
CA LEU A 10 -19.50 0.37 14.62
C LEU A 10 -19.66 -0.83 15.56
N THR A 11 -20.45 -1.83 15.17
CA THR A 11 -20.45 -3.13 15.87
C THR A 11 -19.96 -4.25 14.95
N PRO A 12 -18.97 -5.06 15.35
CA PRO A 12 -18.41 -6.12 14.50
C PRO A 12 -19.35 -7.34 14.48
N TYR A 13 -19.86 -7.68 13.29
CA TYR A 13 -20.50 -8.96 13.05
C TYR A 13 -19.46 -9.97 12.56
N SER A 14 -19.29 -11.05 13.32
CA SER A 14 -18.45 -12.20 12.97
C SER A 14 -19.07 -12.97 11.81
N LEU A 15 -18.45 -12.92 10.63
CA LEU A 15 -18.80 -13.78 9.49
C LEU A 15 -17.64 -14.75 9.20
N THR A 16 -17.89 -16.03 9.43
CA THR A 16 -17.05 -17.15 8.99
C THR A 16 -17.12 -17.25 7.47
N PHE A 17 -16.02 -16.92 6.78
CA PHE A 17 -15.89 -17.11 5.34
C PHE A 17 -15.28 -18.49 5.05
N CYS A 18 -16.04 -19.36 4.40
CA CYS A 18 -15.50 -20.59 3.79
C CYS A 18 -14.94 -20.22 2.40
N PRO A 19 -13.65 -20.46 2.12
CA PRO A 19 -13.13 -20.22 0.77
C PRO A 19 -13.66 -21.28 -0.22
N PRO A 20 -13.89 -20.90 -1.49
CA PRO A 20 -14.33 -21.84 -2.53
C PRO A 20 -13.23 -22.86 -2.84
N PRO A 21 -13.59 -24.07 -3.32
CA PRO A 21 -12.62 -25.12 -3.59
C PRO A 21 -11.92 -24.87 -4.93
N GLY A 22 -10.59 -24.92 -4.91
CA GLY A 22 -9.80 -25.29 -6.09
C GLY A 22 -9.06 -24.16 -6.78
N HIS A 23 -8.04 -23.61 -6.13
CA HIS A 23 -6.69 -23.56 -6.71
C HIS A 23 -5.75 -24.02 -5.60
N GLN A 24 -5.28 -25.26 -5.70
CA GLN A 24 -4.15 -25.70 -4.89
C GLN A 24 -2.97 -24.82 -5.31
N PHE A 25 -2.59 -23.87 -4.46
CA PHE A 25 -1.27 -23.28 -4.52
C PHE A 25 -0.27 -24.42 -4.34
N SER A 26 0.25 -24.93 -5.46
CA SER A 26 1.54 -25.63 -5.43
C SER A 26 2.51 -24.74 -4.67
N PRO A 27 3.37 -25.29 -3.79
CA PRO A 27 4.43 -24.50 -3.19
C PRO A 27 5.25 -23.96 -4.36
N SER A 28 5.06 -22.68 -4.65
CA SER A 28 5.71 -22.01 -5.75
C SER A 28 7.20 -22.18 -5.51
N ASN A 29 7.91 -22.77 -6.47
CA ASN A 29 9.34 -22.57 -6.64
C ASN A 29 9.53 -21.07 -6.91
N THR A 30 9.38 -20.23 -5.88
CA THR A 30 9.75 -18.83 -5.92
C THR A 30 11.25 -18.83 -6.05
N MET A 31 11.76 -18.42 -7.20
CA MET A 31 13.20 -18.23 -7.33
C MET A 31 13.63 -17.18 -6.30
N PRO A 32 14.61 -17.51 -5.45
CA PRO A 32 15.09 -16.56 -4.47
C PRO A 32 15.72 -15.36 -5.17
N LEU A 33 15.54 -14.18 -4.59
CA LEU A 33 16.25 -12.98 -5.04
C LEU A 33 17.76 -13.18 -4.95
N THR A 34 18.50 -12.66 -5.92
CA THR A 34 19.96 -12.64 -5.88
C THR A 34 20.43 -11.69 -4.76
N GLU A 35 21.67 -11.86 -4.31
CA GLU A 35 22.24 -10.96 -3.29
C GLU A 35 22.38 -9.52 -3.82
N GLU A 36 22.61 -9.34 -5.12
CA GLU A 36 22.60 -8.03 -5.78
C GLU A 36 21.21 -7.38 -5.71
N GLN A 37 20.15 -8.15 -5.98
CA GLN A 37 18.78 -7.66 -5.89
C GLN A 37 18.45 -7.26 -4.44
N LYS A 38 18.80 -8.09 -3.46
CA LYS A 38 18.61 -7.80 -2.03
C LYS A 38 19.37 -6.55 -1.57
N ALA A 39 20.63 -6.40 -1.96
CA ALA A 39 21.43 -5.23 -1.63
C ALA A 39 20.79 -3.95 -2.18
N ARG A 40 20.26 -4.00 -3.41
CA ARG A 40 19.60 -2.85 -4.03
C ARG A 40 18.33 -2.42 -3.32
N PHE A 41 17.51 -3.36 -2.82
CA PHE A 41 16.40 -3.01 -1.94
C PHE A 41 16.89 -2.27 -0.70
N GLN A 42 17.92 -2.76 -0.03
CA GLN A 42 18.40 -2.16 1.22
C GLN A 42 19.00 -0.76 1.00
N ASP A 43 19.87 -0.62 0.00
CA ASP A 43 20.62 0.61 -0.23
C ASP A 43 19.77 1.72 -0.83
N PHE A 44 18.80 1.36 -1.68
CA PHE A 44 18.07 2.35 -2.48
C PHE A 44 16.66 2.61 -1.97
N LEU A 45 15.95 1.60 -1.45
CA LEU A 45 14.57 1.77 -1.03
C LEU A 45 14.47 2.54 0.29
N GLN A 46 15.36 2.30 1.26
CA GLN A 46 15.32 3.00 2.54
C GLN A 46 15.59 4.50 2.36
N ASP A 47 16.62 4.84 1.59
CA ASP A 47 16.94 6.24 1.25
C ASP A 47 15.82 6.90 0.45
N SER A 48 15.22 6.16 -0.50
CA SER A 48 14.08 6.64 -1.29
C SER A 48 12.84 6.89 -0.42
N LEU A 49 12.47 5.94 0.44
CA LEU A 49 11.35 6.09 1.40
C LEU A 49 11.57 7.32 2.28
N GLU A 50 12.77 7.46 2.84
CA GLU A 50 13.13 8.58 3.71
C GLU A 50 13.01 9.92 2.99
N PHE A 51 13.59 10.00 1.79
CA PHE A 51 13.55 11.20 0.96
C PHE A 51 12.11 11.56 0.56
N TYR A 52 11.36 10.59 0.04
CA TYR A 52 10.02 10.81 -0.50
C TYR A 52 9.03 11.19 0.60
N VAL A 53 8.96 10.42 1.69
CA VAL A 53 8.09 10.75 2.82
C VAL A 53 8.45 12.14 3.35
N SER A 54 9.74 12.45 3.56
CA SER A 54 10.16 13.77 4.01
C SER A 54 9.76 14.90 3.04
N LYS A 55 9.82 14.67 1.73
CA LYS A 55 9.39 15.62 0.69
C LYS A 55 7.89 15.89 0.79
N ALA A 56 7.06 14.85 0.92
CA ALA A 56 5.62 15.00 1.08
C ALA A 56 5.26 15.79 2.36
N LEU A 57 5.91 15.47 3.48
CA LEU A 57 5.67 16.16 4.75
C LEU A 57 6.05 17.65 4.72
N LYS A 58 7.07 18.02 3.93
CA LYS A 58 7.44 19.43 3.71
C LYS A 58 6.44 20.19 2.86
N LEU A 59 5.87 19.53 1.84
CA LEU A 59 4.91 20.16 0.92
C LEU A 59 3.55 20.41 1.61
N GLN A 60 3.15 19.51 2.50
CA GLN A 60 1.82 19.54 3.14
C GLN A 60 1.91 19.22 4.65
N PRO A 61 2.50 20.12 5.46
CA PRO A 61 2.83 19.83 6.86
C PRO A 61 1.62 19.72 7.80
N THR A 62 0.45 20.23 7.39
CA THR A 62 -0.76 20.25 8.22
C THR A 62 -1.73 19.10 7.92
N ILE A 63 -1.47 18.30 6.90
CA ILE A 63 -2.36 17.22 6.47
C ILE A 63 -2.14 15.98 7.32
N ARG A 64 -3.25 15.34 7.72
CA ARG A 64 -3.23 14.02 8.35
C ARG A 64 -3.51 12.96 7.31
N TYR A 65 -2.62 11.98 7.20
CA TYR A 65 -2.69 10.90 6.22
C TYR A 65 -3.36 9.67 6.83
N TYR A 66 -4.07 8.89 6.01
CA TYR A 66 -4.64 7.61 6.42
C TYR A 66 -3.94 6.40 5.80
N VAL A 67 -3.10 6.59 4.79
CA VAL A 67 -2.34 5.49 4.18
C VAL A 67 -0.97 5.94 3.71
N LEU A 68 0.01 5.06 3.89
CA LEU A 68 1.28 5.02 3.16
C LEU A 68 1.28 3.77 2.27
N ALA A 69 1.44 3.96 0.97
CA ALA A 69 1.45 2.88 -0.01
C ALA A 69 2.82 2.76 -0.70
N LEU A 70 3.27 1.52 -0.91
CA LEU A 70 4.22 1.15 -1.94
C LEU A 70 3.44 0.38 -3.03
N ASP A 71 3.14 1.10 -4.11
CA ASP A 71 2.48 0.57 -5.30
C ASP A 71 3.55 0.18 -6.30
N CYS A 72 3.56 -1.09 -6.69
CA CYS A 72 4.63 -1.66 -7.49
C CYS A 72 4.08 -2.13 -8.83
N ASN A 73 4.74 -1.79 -9.93
CA ASN A 73 4.45 -2.37 -11.22
C ASN A 73 5.54 -3.39 -11.56
N ILE A 74 5.50 -4.55 -10.90
CA ILE A 74 6.61 -5.51 -10.90
C ILE A 74 6.75 -6.17 -12.27
N GLN A 75 5.63 -6.58 -12.87
CA GLN A 75 5.63 -7.33 -14.13
C GLN A 75 6.03 -6.47 -15.34
N GLU A 76 5.68 -5.18 -15.35
CA GLU A 76 6.03 -4.33 -16.49
C GLU A 76 7.46 -3.80 -16.36
N ASN A 77 7.78 -3.09 -15.27
CA ASN A 77 9.03 -2.31 -15.19
C ASN A 77 9.75 -2.37 -13.83
N CYS A 78 9.26 -3.15 -12.87
CA CYS A 78 9.68 -3.07 -11.46
C CYS A 78 9.73 -1.63 -10.92
N GLU A 79 8.73 -0.84 -11.33
CA GLU A 79 8.56 0.52 -10.86
C GLU A 79 7.92 0.50 -9.48
N ILE A 80 8.51 1.20 -8.52
CA ILE A 80 7.93 1.37 -7.20
C ILE A 80 7.53 2.81 -7.01
N CYS A 81 6.28 3.01 -6.64
CA CYS A 81 5.76 4.30 -6.28
C CYS A 81 5.46 4.37 -4.79
N THR A 82 6.08 5.34 -4.12
CA THR A 82 5.70 5.70 -2.76
C THR A 82 4.55 6.71 -2.82
N ALA A 83 3.46 6.42 -2.13
CA ALA A 83 2.31 7.30 -2.08
C ALA A 83 1.77 7.53 -0.67
N LEU A 84 1.29 8.74 -0.40
CA LEU A 84 0.56 9.11 0.82
C LEU A 84 -0.80 9.70 0.43
N ASN A 85 -1.86 9.33 1.14
CA ASN A 85 -3.18 9.91 0.90
C ASN A 85 -3.88 10.35 2.18
N ASP A 86 -4.75 11.36 2.03
CA ASP A 86 -5.50 12.00 3.09
C ASP A 86 -7.02 11.87 2.86
N PRO A 87 -7.83 11.94 3.94
CA PRO A 87 -9.27 11.68 3.83
C PRO A 87 -10.00 12.61 2.86
N LYS A 88 -9.55 13.87 2.71
CA LYS A 88 -10.20 14.83 1.83
C LYS A 88 -9.92 14.48 0.37
N SER A 89 -8.66 14.21 0.03
CA SER A 89 -8.28 13.81 -1.34
C SER A 89 -9.00 12.55 -1.79
N PHE A 90 -9.14 11.56 -0.90
CA PHE A 90 -9.97 10.37 -1.17
C PHE A 90 -11.44 10.74 -1.42
N GLN A 91 -12.04 11.57 -0.55
CA GLN A 91 -13.43 11.98 -0.72
C GLN A 91 -13.66 12.68 -2.06
N ASP A 92 -12.78 13.62 -2.43
CA ASP A 92 -12.86 14.36 -3.69
C ASP A 92 -12.76 13.39 -4.90
N THR A 93 -11.87 12.39 -4.85
CA THR A 93 -11.76 11.34 -5.88
C THR A 93 -13.02 10.47 -5.94
N ALA A 94 -13.52 10.02 -4.78
CA ALA A 94 -14.69 9.16 -4.69
C ALA A 94 -15.95 9.86 -5.23
N GLU A 95 -16.18 11.11 -4.86
CA GLU A 95 -17.31 11.91 -5.35
C GLU A 95 -17.23 12.17 -6.86
N LYS A 96 -16.02 12.37 -7.39
CA LYS A 96 -15.83 12.71 -8.81
C LYS A 96 -15.99 11.50 -9.73
N TYR A 97 -15.45 10.34 -9.34
CA TYR A 97 -15.32 9.19 -10.25
C TYR A 97 -16.11 7.96 -9.83
N TYR A 98 -16.53 7.89 -8.56
CA TYR A 98 -17.10 6.68 -7.97
C TYR A 98 -18.39 6.93 -7.18
N ALA A 99 -19.11 8.03 -7.49
CA ALA A 99 -20.33 8.42 -6.76
C ALA A 99 -21.42 7.34 -6.74
N ASP A 100 -21.49 6.51 -7.79
CA ASP A 100 -22.49 5.44 -7.94
C ASP A 100 -21.98 4.07 -7.46
N ARG A 101 -20.79 4.00 -6.86
CA ARG A 101 -20.22 2.74 -6.36
C ARG A 101 -20.72 2.39 -4.97
N ASP A 102 -20.71 1.10 -4.68
CA ASP A 102 -21.06 0.58 -3.37
C ASP A 102 -20.09 1.11 -2.29
N PRO A 103 -20.59 1.55 -1.12
CA PRO A 103 -19.75 2.08 -0.04
C PRO A 103 -18.70 1.10 0.49
N GLU A 104 -18.92 -0.21 0.43
CA GLU A 104 -17.93 -1.21 0.85
C GLU A 104 -16.76 -1.23 -0.11
N TYR A 105 -17.04 -1.30 -1.42
CA TYR A 105 -16.02 -1.24 -2.47
C TYR A 105 -15.18 0.05 -2.40
N LEU A 106 -15.82 1.18 -2.11
CA LEU A 106 -15.11 2.45 -1.87
C LEU A 106 -14.15 2.35 -0.68
N ARG A 107 -14.56 1.66 0.41
CA ARG A 107 -13.78 1.57 1.65
C ARG A 107 -12.63 0.55 1.56
N THR A 108 -12.78 -0.55 0.83
CA THR A 108 -11.80 -1.64 0.81
C THR A 108 -10.87 -1.60 -0.39
N GLU A 109 -11.35 -1.17 -1.55
CA GLU A 109 -10.57 -1.17 -2.79
C GLU A 109 -10.13 0.25 -3.15
N ILE A 110 -11.07 1.15 -3.44
CA ILE A 110 -10.74 2.49 -3.97
C ILE A 110 -9.95 3.33 -2.97
N LYS A 111 -10.29 3.26 -1.69
CA LYS A 111 -9.60 4.01 -0.63
C LYS A 111 -8.09 3.71 -0.57
N TYR A 112 -7.66 2.51 -0.92
CA TYR A 112 -6.25 2.14 -0.82
C TYR A 112 -5.58 1.96 -2.18
N ASN A 113 -6.33 2.13 -3.28
CA ASN A 113 -5.79 2.12 -4.63
C ASN A 113 -4.98 3.40 -4.91
N SER A 114 -3.67 3.28 -4.84
CA SER A 114 -2.74 4.38 -5.06
C SER A 114 -2.79 4.96 -6.49
N GLY A 115 -3.24 4.17 -7.48
CA GLY A 115 -3.46 4.62 -8.84
C GLY A 115 -4.53 5.72 -8.96
N ASP A 116 -5.50 5.74 -8.05
CA ASP A 116 -6.58 6.72 -8.00
C ASP A 116 -6.24 7.95 -7.12
N PHE A 117 -5.06 7.97 -6.50
CA PHE A 117 -4.64 9.09 -5.68
C PHE A 117 -4.33 10.27 -6.60
N ASN A 118 -4.98 11.40 -6.33
CA ASN A 118 -4.78 12.59 -7.14
C ASN A 118 -3.39 13.20 -6.88
N ASN A 119 -2.87 14.02 -7.80
CA ASN A 119 -1.53 14.62 -7.67
C ASN A 119 -1.35 15.50 -6.41
N SER A 120 -2.43 15.92 -5.76
CA SER A 120 -2.39 16.64 -4.48
C SER A 120 -2.12 15.67 -3.32
N SER A 121 -2.64 14.45 -3.40
CA SER A 121 -2.28 13.31 -2.55
C SER A 121 -1.05 12.59 -3.09
N ALA A 122 0.10 13.23 -2.87
CA ALA A 122 1.44 12.67 -2.73
C ALA A 122 1.75 11.30 -3.37
N ARG A 123 1.48 11.06 -4.65
CA ARG A 123 2.26 10.11 -5.45
C ARG A 123 3.62 10.75 -5.69
N ILE A 124 4.65 10.27 -4.99
CA ILE A 124 5.86 11.07 -4.77
C ILE A 124 6.84 10.95 -5.93
N GLU A 125 7.16 9.71 -6.31
CA GLU A 125 8.01 9.39 -7.46
C GLU A 125 7.98 7.88 -7.75
N ALA A 126 8.42 7.53 -8.95
CA ALA A 126 8.58 6.18 -9.47
C ALA A 126 10.06 5.77 -9.40
N LEU A 127 10.32 4.55 -8.91
CA LEU A 127 11.66 4.01 -8.72
C LEU A 127 11.83 2.71 -9.50
N ASP A 128 12.69 2.70 -10.52
CA ASP A 128 13.08 1.45 -11.17
C ASP A 128 14.17 0.75 -10.34
N LEU A 129 13.79 -0.36 -9.69
CA LEU A 129 14.73 -1.15 -8.88
C LEU A 129 15.68 -2.01 -9.72
N PHE A 130 15.25 -2.48 -10.90
CA PHE A 130 16.00 -3.45 -11.70
C PHE A 130 16.08 -3.01 -13.17
N PRO A 131 16.72 -1.85 -13.44
CA PRO A 131 16.80 -1.33 -14.79
C PRO A 131 17.49 -2.34 -15.69
N ASN A 132 16.85 -2.63 -16.83
CA ASN A 132 17.29 -3.57 -17.85
C ASN A 132 17.31 -5.05 -17.43
N GLN A 133 16.62 -5.43 -16.35
CA GLN A 133 16.40 -6.85 -16.01
C GLN A 133 15.00 -7.29 -16.42
N ILE A 134 14.88 -8.49 -16.99
CA ILE A 134 13.59 -9.14 -17.21
C ILE A 134 13.31 -9.96 -15.96
N LEU A 135 12.20 -9.67 -15.28
CA LEU A 135 11.75 -10.41 -14.12
C LEU A 135 10.87 -11.58 -14.55
N GLU A 136 11.08 -12.73 -13.93
CA GLU A 136 10.19 -13.87 -14.10
C GLU A 136 8.97 -13.72 -13.18
N ASP A 137 7.78 -14.13 -13.62
CA ASP A 137 6.56 -14.10 -12.79
C ASP A 137 6.77 -14.77 -11.42
N SER A 138 7.58 -15.84 -11.41
CA SER A 138 7.96 -16.57 -10.19
C SER A 138 8.70 -15.74 -9.13
N GLN A 139 9.26 -14.58 -9.50
CA GLN A 139 9.99 -13.67 -8.62
C GLN A 139 9.10 -12.58 -8.02
N CYS A 140 7.91 -12.32 -8.57
CA CYS A 140 7.05 -11.21 -8.15
C CYS A 140 6.70 -11.30 -6.66
N GLN A 141 6.30 -12.48 -6.18
CA GLN A 141 5.97 -12.67 -4.77
C GLN A 141 7.20 -12.50 -3.86
N SER A 142 8.39 -12.93 -4.30
CA SER A 142 9.64 -12.73 -3.56
C SER A 142 9.98 -11.24 -3.42
N ILE A 143 9.76 -10.46 -4.49
CA ILE A 143 9.95 -9.01 -4.51
C ILE A 143 8.98 -8.33 -3.56
N LEU A 144 7.68 -8.62 -3.65
CA LEU A 144 6.67 -8.07 -2.73
C LEU A 144 6.99 -8.39 -1.26
N ASN A 145 7.43 -9.61 -0.97
CA ASN A 145 7.81 -10.01 0.39
C ASN A 145 9.03 -9.23 0.90
N GLU A 146 10.04 -9.00 0.05
CA GLU A 146 11.21 -8.20 0.45
C GLU A 146 10.83 -6.73 0.61
N LEU A 147 9.99 -6.17 -0.27
CA LEU A 147 9.47 -4.81 -0.14
C LEU A 147 8.69 -4.61 1.15
N LEU A 148 7.81 -5.55 1.49
CA LEU A 148 7.08 -5.55 2.75
C LEU A 148 8.04 -5.57 3.95
N LYS A 149 9.07 -6.42 3.90
CA LYS A 149 10.10 -6.47 4.94
C LYS A 149 10.85 -5.15 5.06
N GLN A 150 11.23 -4.51 3.96
CA GLN A 150 11.87 -3.19 3.98
C GLN A 150 10.95 -2.10 4.54
N MET A 151 9.66 -2.13 4.19
CA MET A 151 8.66 -1.24 4.79
C MET A 151 8.54 -1.46 6.31
N VAL A 152 8.57 -2.71 6.79
CA VAL A 152 8.59 -3.02 8.22
C VAL A 152 9.83 -2.43 8.90
N ILE A 153 11.02 -2.60 8.29
CA ILE A 153 12.27 -2.01 8.79
C ILE A 153 12.15 -0.48 8.89
N PHE A 154 11.60 0.16 7.85
CA PHE A 154 11.36 1.60 7.83
C PHE A 154 10.40 2.04 8.96
N MET A 155 9.31 1.30 9.17
CA MET A 155 8.33 1.57 10.24
C MET A 155 8.88 1.37 11.65
N GLU A 156 9.80 0.42 11.84
CA GLU A 156 10.37 0.08 13.15
C GLU A 156 11.58 0.93 13.52
N ASN A 157 12.26 1.50 12.53
CA ASN A 157 13.39 2.38 12.77
C ASN A 157 12.92 3.71 13.40
N PRO A 158 13.23 3.98 14.69
CA PRO A 158 12.73 5.17 15.39
C PRO A 158 13.24 6.50 14.80
N LYS A 159 14.26 6.46 13.94
CA LYS A 159 14.83 7.63 13.28
C LYS A 159 14.24 7.89 11.89
N SER A 160 13.39 7.01 11.38
CA SER A 160 12.81 7.19 10.05
C SER A 160 11.74 8.27 10.04
N SER A 161 11.57 8.89 8.89
CA SER A 161 10.51 9.85 8.58
C SER A 161 9.10 9.25 8.72
N TYR A 162 8.95 7.93 8.78
CA TYR A 162 7.68 7.26 9.11
C TYR A 162 7.05 7.85 10.38
N HIS A 163 7.84 8.03 11.43
CA HIS A 163 7.36 8.51 12.72
C HIS A 163 6.96 9.99 12.69
N SER A 164 7.43 10.74 11.69
CA SER A 164 7.07 12.14 11.48
C SER A 164 5.76 12.31 10.70
N ILE A 165 5.20 11.25 10.10
CA ILE A 165 3.92 11.30 9.39
C ILE A 165 2.80 11.65 10.38
N PRO A 166 2.02 12.73 10.17
CA PRO A 166 0.81 13.00 10.93
C PRO A 166 -0.27 12.00 10.53
N LYS A 167 -0.48 10.98 11.36
CA LYS A 167 -1.40 9.86 11.06
C LYS A 167 -2.83 10.16 11.50
N THR A 168 -3.82 9.67 10.78
CA THR A 168 -5.17 9.47 11.31
C THR A 168 -5.18 8.27 12.27
N ASP A 169 -6.24 8.14 13.06
CA ASP A 169 -6.35 7.08 14.06
C ASP A 169 -6.48 5.68 13.42
N ASN A 170 -6.91 5.64 12.16
CA ASN A 170 -7.06 4.43 11.35
C ASN A 170 -5.99 4.30 10.25
N PHE A 171 -4.81 4.89 10.45
CA PHE A 171 -3.73 4.85 9.47
C PHE A 171 -3.32 3.42 9.09
N LYS A 172 -3.05 3.20 7.80
CA LYS A 172 -2.65 1.92 7.22
C LYS A 172 -1.37 2.02 6.41
N VAL A 173 -0.71 0.90 6.25
CA VAL A 173 0.43 0.74 5.35
C VAL A 173 0.12 -0.39 4.39
N ILE A 174 0.38 -0.20 3.11
CA ILE A 174 0.16 -1.23 2.09
C ILE A 174 1.34 -1.30 1.13
N VAL A 175 1.78 -2.53 0.86
CA VAL A 175 2.74 -2.90 -0.19
C VAL A 175 2.02 -3.89 -1.09
N TYR A 176 1.86 -3.55 -2.36
CA TYR A 176 1.09 -4.34 -3.30
C TYR A 176 1.57 -4.11 -4.73
N ASP A 177 1.29 -5.08 -5.59
CA ASP A 177 1.45 -4.88 -7.03
C ASP A 177 0.24 -4.10 -7.58
N HIS A 178 0.44 -3.26 -8.57
CA HIS A 178 -0.57 -2.34 -9.11
C HIS A 178 -1.83 -3.08 -9.59
N ASP A 179 -1.66 -4.29 -10.11
CA ASP A 179 -2.75 -5.13 -10.60
C ASP A 179 -3.41 -5.98 -9.49
N GLN A 180 -2.93 -5.87 -8.25
CA GLN A 180 -3.47 -6.57 -7.09
C GLN A 180 -4.57 -5.75 -6.38
N ASP A 181 -5.68 -6.40 -6.07
CA ASP A 181 -6.72 -5.83 -5.19
C ASP A 181 -6.12 -5.49 -3.80
N PRO A 182 -6.28 -4.25 -3.31
CA PRO A 182 -5.74 -3.84 -2.01
C PRO A 182 -6.18 -4.75 -0.85
N SER A 183 -7.43 -5.22 -0.84
CA SER A 183 -7.91 -6.11 0.21
C SER A 183 -7.16 -7.45 0.28
N VAL A 184 -6.80 -8.01 -0.88
CA VAL A 184 -5.97 -9.22 -0.97
C VAL A 184 -4.56 -8.94 -0.44
N ALA A 185 -3.98 -7.79 -0.79
CA ALA A 185 -2.66 -7.39 -0.31
C ALA A 185 -2.63 -7.24 1.21
N PHE A 186 -3.62 -6.59 1.81
CA PHE A 186 -3.71 -6.46 3.27
C PHE A 186 -3.83 -7.82 3.98
N GLN A 187 -4.64 -8.74 3.45
CA GLN A 187 -4.72 -10.10 4.01
C GLN A 187 -3.38 -10.82 3.98
N ALA A 188 -2.65 -10.75 2.86
CA ALA A 188 -1.34 -11.36 2.70
C ALA A 188 -0.30 -10.74 3.66
N GLN A 189 -0.26 -9.41 3.74
CA GLN A 189 0.67 -8.69 4.61
C GLN A 189 0.41 -8.96 6.09
N HIS A 190 -0.85 -8.94 6.53
CA HIS A 190 -1.21 -9.22 7.93
C HIS A 190 -0.84 -10.65 8.34
N LYS A 191 -0.94 -11.61 7.42
CA LYS A 191 -0.50 -12.99 7.65
C LYS A 191 1.01 -13.09 7.89
N LEU A 192 1.81 -12.28 7.19
CA LEU A 192 3.27 -12.25 7.34
C LEU A 192 3.72 -11.42 8.54
N TYR A 193 3.05 -10.29 8.79
CA TYR A 193 3.34 -9.34 9.85
C TYR A 193 2.02 -8.90 10.50
N PRO A 194 1.63 -9.50 11.64
CA PRO A 194 0.34 -9.23 12.28
C PRO A 194 0.36 -7.90 13.04
N LYS A 195 0.42 -6.79 12.30
CA LYS A 195 0.40 -5.42 12.80
C LYS A 195 -0.92 -4.73 12.41
N PRO A 196 -1.45 -3.83 13.26
CA PRO A 196 -2.71 -3.13 12.98
C PRO A 196 -2.66 -2.25 11.73
N GLU A 197 -1.48 -1.76 11.33
CA GLU A 197 -1.27 -0.99 10.11
C GLU A 197 -1.49 -1.82 8.84
N PHE A 198 -1.31 -3.15 8.90
CA PHE A 198 -1.51 -4.09 7.79
C PHE A 198 -2.89 -4.77 7.81
N TYR A 199 -3.77 -4.40 8.74
CA TYR A 199 -5.07 -5.04 8.89
C TYR A 199 -6.22 -4.12 8.45
N LEU A 200 -7.13 -4.56 7.60
CA LEU A 200 -8.21 -3.71 7.09
C LEU A 200 -9.41 -3.50 8.03
N GLY A 201 -9.58 -4.33 9.06
CA GLY A 201 -10.76 -4.28 9.92
C GLY A 201 -11.77 -5.33 9.55
#